data_AF-A0A8B6H9C0-F1
#
_entry.id   AF-A0A8B6H9C0-F1
#
_cell.length_a   1.000
_cell.length_b   1.000
_cell.length_c   1.000
_cell.angle_alpha   90.00
_cell.angle_beta   90.00
_cell.angle_gamma   90.00
#
_symmetry.space_group_name_H-M   'P 1'
#
loop_
_entity.id
_entity.type
_entity.pdbx_description
1 polymer ?
#
loop_
_entity_poly.entity_id
_entity_poly.type
_entity_poly.pdbx_seq_one_letter_code
_entity_poly.pdbx_strand_id
1 'polypeptide(L)'
;MEAELHLKALSLYGNITRADRSTIEWRLAERQLHLKTNQSNSWFIQIKKICLKYDILDCQDFLNNPLGKLQWKSLITKKIHTYWNDKINKESEKYSSLKYISGEYMAKRIHPILTTNTSNCRDIIKLPIRTRFATGNYILQTNRAKFNQNDVSAVCRVCGKEDETISHFLISCTPLETERMSLLKSLREQYIKVLELLNINMHDIDVDFIHVIINPYHLVNYCGTSLTSELCALIQKTSICMI
;
A
#
# COMPACT_ATOMS: atom_id res chain seq x y z
N MET A 1 0.69 3.45 -12.86
CA MET A 1 0.70 3.69 -14.33
C MET A 1 2.12 3.72 -14.88
N GLU A 2 3.02 4.53 -14.34
CA GLU A 2 4.43 4.62 -14.78
C GLU A 2 5.15 3.26 -14.79
N ALA A 3 5.06 2.48 -13.72
CA ALA A 3 5.67 1.15 -13.63
C ALA A 3 5.28 0.22 -14.79
N GLU A 4 4.01 0.22 -15.17
CA GLU A 4 3.48 -0.61 -16.26
C GLU A 4 3.98 -0.15 -17.63
N LEU A 5 4.09 1.17 -17.84
CA LEU A 5 4.69 1.71 -19.06
C LEU A 5 6.17 1.29 -19.18
N HIS A 6 6.92 1.36 -18.08
CA HIS A 6 8.31 0.94 -18.06
C HIS A 6 8.47 -0.57 -18.28
N LEU A 7 7.60 -1.40 -17.69
CA LEU A 7 7.57 -2.84 -17.96
C LEU A 7 7.35 -3.14 -19.44
N LYS A 8 6.41 -2.46 -20.10
CA LYS A 8 6.16 -2.63 -21.54
C LYS A 8 7.34 -2.17 -22.38
N ALA A 9 7.93 -1.02 -22.08
CA ALA A 9 9.08 -0.49 -22.78
C ALA A 9 10.30 -1.42 -22.68
N LEU A 10 10.63 -1.90 -21.47
CA LEU A 10 11.70 -2.87 -21.25
C LEU A 10 11.39 -4.24 -21.85
N SER A 11 10.12 -4.65 -21.90
CA SER A 11 9.72 -5.90 -22.57
C SER A 11 9.99 -5.84 -24.07
N LEU A 12 9.65 -4.72 -24.72
CA LEU A 12 9.99 -4.47 -26.12
C LEU A 12 11.51 -4.45 -26.32
N TYR A 13 12.24 -3.75 -25.45
CA TYR A 13 13.70 -3.70 -25.52
C TYR A 13 14.34 -5.08 -25.42
N GLY A 14 13.89 -5.92 -24.49
CA GLY A 14 14.39 -7.29 -24.38
C GLY A 14 14.10 -8.14 -25.62
N ASN A 15 13.03 -7.87 -26.36
CA ASN A 15 12.81 -8.55 -27.65
C ASN A 15 13.83 -8.09 -28.69
N ILE A 16 14.16 -6.80 -28.73
CA ILE A 16 15.20 -6.25 -29.62
C ILE A 16 16.56 -6.86 -29.29
N THR A 17 16.92 -6.99 -28.01
CA THR A 17 18.24 -7.56 -27.65
C THR A 17 18.42 -9.02 -28.06
N ARG A 18 17.32 -9.79 -28.16
CA ARG A 18 17.30 -11.18 -28.63
C ARG A 18 17.10 -11.32 -30.14
N ALA A 19 16.81 -10.24 -30.86
CA ALA A 19 16.65 -10.28 -32.30
C ALA A 19 18.00 -10.53 -32.98
N ASP A 20 17.96 -11.03 -34.23
CA ASP A 20 19.18 -11.22 -35.01
C ASP A 20 19.87 -9.86 -35.26
N ARG A 21 21.20 -9.84 -35.25
CA ARG A 21 21.99 -8.61 -35.39
C ARG A 21 21.83 -7.93 -36.76
N SER A 22 21.34 -8.66 -37.76
CA SER A 22 21.02 -8.09 -39.07
C SER A 22 19.75 -7.24 -39.07
N THR A 23 18.89 -7.37 -38.05
CA THR A 23 17.63 -6.62 -37.96
C THR A 23 17.89 -5.11 -37.78
N ILE A 24 16.98 -4.31 -38.35
CA ILE A 24 17.08 -2.85 -38.31
C ILE A 24 16.97 -2.35 -36.87
N GLU A 25 16.09 -2.95 -36.07
CA GLU A 25 15.84 -2.62 -34.68
C GLU A 25 17.08 -2.83 -33.82
N TRP A 26 17.79 -3.95 -34.01
CA TRP A 26 19.02 -4.25 -33.27
C TRP A 26 20.14 -3.26 -33.63
N ARG A 27 20.35 -3.02 -34.94
CA ARG A 27 21.34 -2.04 -35.42
C ARG A 27 21.05 -0.61 -34.95
N LEU A 28 19.78 -0.22 -34.92
CA LEU A 28 19.36 1.06 -34.36
C LEU A 28 19.63 1.12 -32.86
N ALA A 29 19.36 0.06 -32.11
CA ALA A 29 19.63 0.00 -30.68
C ALA A 29 21.11 0.20 -30.38
N GLU A 30 21.97 -0.58 -31.04
CA GLU A 30 23.43 -0.51 -30.91
C GLU A 30 23.94 0.91 -31.22
N ARG A 31 23.59 1.44 -32.39
CA ARG A 31 24.02 2.77 -32.83
C ARG A 31 23.55 3.87 -31.88
N GLN A 32 22.28 3.83 -31.46
CA GLN A 32 21.72 4.89 -30.63
C GLN A 32 22.28 4.86 -29.20
N LEU A 33 22.48 3.67 -28.63
CA LEU A 33 23.08 3.52 -27.30
C LEU A 33 24.56 3.90 -27.26
N HIS A 34 25.26 3.80 -28.38
CA HIS A 34 26.67 4.19 -28.49
C HIS A 34 26.85 5.69 -28.77
N LEU A 35 26.06 6.26 -29.69
CA LEU A 35 26.29 7.63 -30.19
C LEU A 35 25.50 8.73 -29.47
N LYS A 36 24.35 8.40 -28.85
CA LYS A 36 23.49 9.44 -28.27
C LYS A 36 23.85 9.73 -26.83
N THR A 37 23.80 11.02 -26.48
CA THR A 37 23.98 11.47 -25.11
C THR A 37 22.72 11.23 -24.28
N ASN A 38 22.85 11.29 -22.95
CA ASN A 38 21.72 11.13 -22.02
C ASN A 38 20.65 12.24 -22.16
N GLN A 39 20.94 13.33 -22.87
CA GLN A 39 19.98 14.41 -23.13
C GLN A 39 19.10 14.15 -24.37
N SER A 40 19.41 13.15 -25.20
CA SER A 40 18.63 12.85 -26.40
C SER A 40 17.23 12.34 -26.06
N ASN A 41 16.24 12.74 -26.87
CA ASN A 41 14.85 12.24 -26.82
C ASN A 41 14.66 10.87 -27.51
N SER A 42 15.76 10.14 -27.77
CA SER A 42 15.71 8.85 -28.44
C SER A 42 15.08 7.81 -27.52
N TRP A 43 14.24 6.92 -28.07
CA TRP A 43 13.60 5.86 -27.29
C TRP A 43 14.62 4.99 -26.54
N PHE A 44 15.76 4.64 -27.16
CA PHE A 44 16.81 3.86 -26.52
C PHE A 44 17.51 4.60 -25.37
N ILE A 45 17.60 5.93 -25.43
CA ILE A 45 18.10 6.74 -24.32
C ILE A 45 17.06 6.81 -23.19
N GLN A 46 15.76 6.79 -23.50
CA GLN A 46 14.72 6.62 -22.47
C GLN A 46 14.82 5.24 -21.81
N ILE A 47 15.09 4.17 -22.57
CA ILE A 47 15.36 2.83 -22.01
C ILE A 47 16.57 2.88 -21.08
N LYS A 48 17.67 3.52 -21.48
CA LYS A 48 18.86 3.69 -20.62
C LYS A 48 18.51 4.39 -19.30
N LYS A 49 17.72 5.47 -19.35
CA LYS A 49 17.25 6.18 -18.15
C LYS A 49 16.36 5.30 -17.27
N ILE A 50 15.49 4.49 -17.87
CA ILE A 50 14.65 3.53 -17.15
C ILE A 50 15.54 2.47 -16.46
N CYS A 51 16.53 1.91 -17.15
CA CYS A 51 17.47 0.96 -16.54
C CYS A 51 18.21 1.58 -15.35
N LEU A 52 18.74 2.79 -15.51
CA LEU A 52 19.39 3.52 -14.41
C LEU A 52 18.46 3.77 -13.23
N LYS A 53 17.21 4.19 -13.47
CA LYS A 53 16.20 4.42 -12.43
C LYS A 53 15.94 3.17 -11.57
N TYR A 54 15.98 1.99 -12.19
CA TYR A 54 15.69 0.73 -11.53
C TYR A 54 16.95 -0.06 -11.15
N ASP A 55 18.13 0.53 -11.26
CA ASP A 55 19.41 -0.16 -11.01
C ASP A 55 19.50 -1.50 -11.80
N ILE A 56 19.15 -1.43 -13.08
CA ILE A 56 19.33 -2.51 -14.05
C ILE A 56 20.66 -2.24 -14.78
N LEU A 57 21.47 -3.29 -15.00
CA LEU A 57 22.78 -3.21 -15.67
C LEU A 57 22.72 -2.45 -17.01
N ASP A 58 23.89 -2.05 -17.53
CA ASP A 58 23.97 -1.25 -18.76
C ASP A 58 23.21 -1.95 -19.90
N CYS A 59 22.39 -1.19 -20.60
CA CYS A 59 21.68 -1.62 -21.79
C CYS A 59 22.63 -2.26 -22.82
N GLN A 60 23.84 -1.73 -22.97
CA GLN A 60 24.82 -2.29 -23.91
C GLN A 60 25.21 -3.73 -23.56
N ASP A 61 25.30 -4.07 -22.27
CA ASP A 61 25.63 -5.43 -21.84
C ASP A 61 24.59 -6.44 -22.30
N PHE A 62 23.30 -6.06 -22.24
CA PHE A 62 22.21 -6.92 -22.66
C PHE A 62 22.06 -7.05 -24.18
N LEU A 63 22.55 -6.10 -24.97
CA LEU A 63 22.65 -6.26 -26.43
C LEU A 63 23.71 -7.29 -26.82
N ASN A 64 24.83 -7.29 -26.10
CA ASN A 64 25.94 -8.21 -26.37
C ASN A 64 25.66 -9.61 -25.81
N ASN A 65 25.05 -9.68 -24.63
CA ASN A 65 24.77 -10.91 -23.89
C ASN A 65 23.27 -10.94 -23.50
N PRO A 66 22.37 -11.24 -24.45
CA PRO A 66 20.94 -11.18 -24.19
C PRO A 66 20.48 -12.28 -23.22
N LEU A 67 19.69 -11.88 -22.22
CA LEU A 67 19.02 -12.83 -21.33
C LEU A 67 17.87 -13.54 -22.04
N GLY A 68 17.62 -14.80 -21.63
CA GLY A 68 16.43 -15.54 -22.03
C GLY A 68 15.14 -14.79 -21.64
N LYS A 69 14.05 -14.99 -22.39
CA LYS A 69 12.79 -14.26 -22.21
C LYS A 69 12.25 -14.31 -20.76
N LEU A 70 12.30 -15.48 -20.13
CA LEU A 70 11.84 -15.66 -18.74
C LEU A 70 12.77 -14.96 -17.73
N GLN A 71 14.08 -15.07 -17.92
CA GLN A 71 15.08 -14.41 -17.08
C GLN A 71 14.94 -12.88 -17.16
N TRP A 72 14.82 -12.35 -18.38
CA TRP A 72 14.58 -10.92 -18.62
C TRP A 72 13.31 -10.43 -17.92
N LYS A 73 12.18 -11.13 -18.14
CA LYS A 73 10.90 -10.79 -17.51
C LYS A 73 10.99 -10.81 -15.98
N SER A 74 11.65 -11.83 -15.41
CA SER A 74 11.86 -11.94 -13.97
C SER A 74 12.70 -10.79 -13.43
N LEU A 75 13.82 -10.48 -14.08
CA LEU A 75 14.72 -9.39 -13.71
C LEU A 75 13.99 -8.03 -13.69
N ILE A 76 13.35 -7.65 -14.80
CA ILE A 76 12.70 -6.33 -14.90
C ILE A 76 11.53 -6.22 -13.92
N THR A 77 10.75 -7.29 -13.74
CA THR A 77 9.63 -7.30 -12.79
C THR A 77 10.13 -7.13 -11.37
N LYS A 78 11.17 -7.90 -10.98
CA LYS A 78 11.77 -7.82 -9.65
C LYS A 78 12.32 -6.40 -9.39
N LYS A 79 13.18 -5.88 -10.25
CA LYS A 79 13.82 -4.56 -10.06
C LYS A 79 12.79 -3.43 -10.01
N ILE A 80 11.79 -3.42 -10.90
CA ILE A 80 10.74 -2.40 -10.89
C ILE A 80 9.87 -2.49 -9.63
N HIS A 81 9.46 -3.70 -9.24
CA HIS A 81 8.63 -3.88 -8.05
C HIS A 81 9.39 -3.49 -6.78
N THR A 82 10.64 -3.93 -6.62
CA THR A 82 11.48 -3.56 -5.47
C THR A 82 11.59 -2.04 -5.35
N TYR A 83 11.95 -1.35 -6.44
CA TYR A 83 12.04 0.11 -6.43
C TYR A 83 10.74 0.78 -5.98
N TRP A 84 9.59 0.36 -6.52
CA TRP A 84 8.31 0.98 -6.16
C TRP A 84 7.85 0.65 -4.76
N ASN A 85 8.12 -0.57 -4.28
CA ASN A 85 7.88 -0.94 -2.89
C ASN A 85 8.68 -0.05 -1.96
N ASP A 86 10.00 0.04 -2.17
CA ASP A 86 10.88 0.85 -1.33
C ASP A 86 10.48 2.33 -1.38
N LYS A 87 10.18 2.86 -2.57
CA LYS A 87 9.76 4.25 -2.74
C LYS A 87 8.46 4.54 -2.02
N ILE A 88 7.43 3.70 -2.20
CA ILE A 88 6.12 3.92 -1.59
C ILE A 88 6.20 3.78 -0.07
N ASN A 89 6.92 2.78 0.44
CA ASN A 89 7.10 2.58 1.88
C ASN A 89 7.81 3.79 2.51
N LYS A 90 8.96 4.21 1.95
CA LYS A 90 9.70 5.39 2.43
C LYS A 90 8.90 6.69 2.36
N GLU A 91 8.10 6.87 1.30
CA GLU A 91 7.22 8.03 1.22
C GLU A 91 6.12 7.94 2.27
N SER A 92 5.52 6.77 2.50
CA SER A 92 4.44 6.59 3.46
C SER A 92 4.84 6.93 4.90
N GLU A 93 6.09 6.64 5.28
CA GLU A 93 6.66 6.96 6.59
C GLU A 93 6.69 8.47 6.87
N LYS A 94 6.72 9.30 5.83
CA LYS A 94 6.74 10.77 5.95
C LYS A 94 5.37 11.35 6.29
N TYR A 95 4.29 10.60 6.08
CA TYR A 95 2.92 11.09 6.25
C TYR A 95 2.29 10.47 7.49
N SER A 96 2.21 11.23 8.58
CA SER A 96 1.55 10.81 9.82
C SER A 96 0.07 10.45 9.62
N SER A 97 -0.59 10.97 8.59
CA SER A 97 -1.97 10.62 8.22
C SER A 97 -2.12 9.18 7.72
N LEU A 98 -1.03 8.55 7.26
CA LEU A 98 -1.02 7.16 6.77
C LEU A 98 -0.63 6.16 7.85
N LYS A 99 -0.45 6.59 9.10
CA LYS A 99 0.02 5.73 10.20
C LYS A 99 -0.84 4.47 10.37
N TYR A 100 -2.13 4.54 10.06
CA TYR A 100 -3.07 3.43 10.23
C TYR A 100 -3.10 2.45 9.04
N ILE A 101 -2.50 2.78 7.89
CA ILE A 101 -2.49 1.85 6.74
C ILE A 101 -1.65 0.63 7.06
N SER A 102 -0.66 0.71 7.97
CA SER A 102 0.31 -0.33 8.36
C SER A 102 0.48 -1.51 7.41
N GLY A 103 1.70 -1.64 6.93
CA GLY A 103 2.12 -2.78 6.13
C GLY A 103 3.03 -2.28 5.02
N GLU A 104 3.94 -3.15 4.62
CA GLU A 104 4.75 -2.87 3.45
C GLU A 104 3.85 -2.93 2.21
N TYR A 105 3.87 -1.86 1.42
CA TYR A 105 3.34 -1.91 0.08
C TYR A 105 4.05 -3.02 -0.70
N MET A 106 3.25 -3.90 -1.29
CA MET A 106 3.72 -4.94 -2.18
C MET A 106 3.03 -4.81 -3.52
N ALA A 107 3.82 -4.55 -4.58
CA ALA A 107 3.32 -4.50 -5.94
C ALA A 107 2.47 -5.74 -6.30
N LYS A 108 1.34 -5.50 -6.97
CA LYS A 108 0.33 -6.50 -7.38
C LYS A 108 -0.45 -7.18 -6.25
N ARG A 109 -0.24 -6.81 -4.99
CA ARG A 109 -1.09 -7.23 -3.88
C ARG A 109 -2.08 -6.14 -3.54
N ILE A 110 -3.34 -6.53 -3.38
CA ILE A 110 -4.36 -5.64 -2.83
C ILE A 110 -4.06 -5.49 -1.35
N HIS A 111 -4.09 -4.26 -0.84
CA HIS A 111 -3.88 -4.00 0.58
C HIS A 111 -4.97 -4.73 1.40
N PRO A 112 -4.63 -5.40 2.52
CA PRO A 112 -5.61 -6.13 3.32
C PRO A 112 -6.81 -5.28 3.77
N ILE A 113 -6.62 -3.98 4.01
CA ILE A 113 -7.73 -3.07 4.34
C ILE A 113 -8.83 -2.99 3.25
N LEU A 114 -8.47 -3.29 2.00
CA LEU A 114 -9.37 -3.31 0.84
C LEU A 114 -9.88 -4.71 0.52
N THR A 115 -9.48 -5.74 1.26
CA THR A 115 -9.95 -7.11 1.06
C THR A 115 -11.18 -7.36 1.93
N THR A 116 -12.17 -8.03 1.35
CA THR A 116 -13.32 -8.59 2.07
C THR A 116 -13.47 -10.04 1.65
N ASN A 117 -13.77 -10.93 2.60
CA ASN A 117 -14.08 -12.33 2.28
C ASN A 117 -15.56 -12.55 1.94
N THR A 118 -16.37 -11.50 2.02
CA THR A 118 -17.80 -11.57 1.76
C THR A 118 -18.14 -10.79 0.49
N SER A 119 -19.04 -11.36 -0.31
CA SER A 119 -19.70 -10.64 -1.41
C SER A 119 -20.86 -9.76 -0.90
N ASN A 120 -20.91 -9.49 0.41
CA ASN A 120 -21.98 -8.72 1.02
C ASN A 120 -21.81 -7.23 0.67
N CYS A 121 -22.81 -6.66 -0.02
CA CYS A 121 -22.80 -5.25 -0.41
C CYS A 121 -22.58 -4.30 0.79
N ARG A 122 -23.07 -4.65 1.99
CA ARG A 122 -22.86 -3.83 3.20
C ARG A 122 -21.40 -3.73 3.58
N ASP A 123 -20.64 -4.81 3.42
CA ASP A 123 -19.21 -4.83 3.78
C ASP A 123 -18.39 -4.07 2.74
N ILE A 124 -18.76 -4.18 1.46
CA ILE A 124 -18.16 -3.43 0.36
C ILE A 124 -18.38 -1.91 0.55
N ILE A 125 -19.57 -1.48 0.97
CA ILE A 125 -19.91 -0.06 1.21
C ILE A 125 -19.05 0.55 2.34
N LYS A 126 -18.53 -0.27 3.25
CA LYS A 126 -17.68 0.18 4.38
C LYS A 126 -16.22 0.38 3.99
N LEU A 127 -15.74 -0.26 2.92
CA LEU A 127 -14.33 -0.17 2.48
C LEU A 127 -13.88 1.27 2.20
N PRO A 128 -14.64 2.13 1.49
CA PRO A 128 -14.26 3.53 1.30
C PRO A 128 -14.13 4.29 2.62
N ILE A 129 -15.00 4.02 3.59
CA ILE A 129 -14.99 4.71 4.89
C ILE A 129 -13.75 4.31 5.69
N ARG A 130 -13.44 3.01 5.77
CA ARG A 130 -12.21 2.50 6.39
C ARG A 130 -10.96 3.07 5.74
N THR A 131 -10.94 3.09 4.41
CA THR A 131 -9.82 3.65 3.64
C THR A 131 -9.63 5.12 3.95
N ARG A 132 -10.72 5.90 4.09
CA ARG A 132 -10.65 7.31 4.50
C ARG A 132 -10.08 7.47 5.90
N PHE A 133 -10.49 6.64 6.87
CA PHE A 133 -9.87 6.68 8.20
C PHE A 133 -8.39 6.32 8.15
N ALA A 134 -8.05 5.25 7.44
CA ALA A 134 -6.68 4.76 7.36
C ALA A 134 -5.72 5.75 6.69
N THR A 135 -6.22 6.47 5.68
CA THR A 135 -5.47 7.49 4.94
C THR A 135 -5.53 8.89 5.57
N GLY A 136 -6.28 9.06 6.67
CA GLY A 136 -6.51 10.37 7.30
C GLY A 136 -7.39 11.33 6.47
N ASN A 137 -8.11 10.82 5.48
CA ASN A 137 -9.02 11.57 4.61
C ASN A 137 -10.48 11.57 5.10
N TYR A 138 -10.78 10.94 6.24
CA TYR A 138 -12.10 11.04 6.85
C TYR A 138 -12.27 12.43 7.48
N ILE A 139 -13.28 13.17 7.03
CA ILE A 139 -13.47 14.58 7.41
C ILE A 139 -14.24 14.65 8.74
N LEU A 140 -13.52 14.79 9.85
CA LEU A 140 -14.09 15.09 11.17
C LEU A 140 -14.26 16.61 11.38
N GLN A 141 -15.01 17.04 12.39
CA GLN A 141 -15.14 18.46 12.72
C GLN A 141 -13.78 19.09 13.04
N THR A 142 -12.86 18.38 13.70
CA THR A 142 -11.50 18.88 13.94
C THR A 142 -10.75 19.17 12.64
N ASN A 143 -10.88 18.31 11.62
CA ASN A 143 -10.34 18.57 10.29
C ASN A 143 -11.02 19.79 9.64
N ARG A 144 -12.35 19.92 9.74
CA ARG A 144 -13.09 21.05 9.18
C ARG A 144 -12.66 22.37 9.82
N ALA A 145 -12.61 22.42 11.15
CA ALA A 145 -12.16 23.59 11.91
C ALA A 145 -10.74 24.01 11.51
N LYS A 146 -9.84 23.04 11.32
CA LYS A 146 -8.43 23.31 10.97
C LYS A 146 -8.23 23.87 9.56
N PHE A 147 -9.04 23.44 8.59
CA PHE A 147 -8.82 23.76 7.17
C PHE A 147 -9.85 24.72 6.56
N ASN A 148 -10.90 25.10 7.29
CA ASN A 148 -11.86 26.09 6.83
C ASN A 148 -11.34 27.52 7.09
N GLN A 149 -11.64 28.44 6.18
CA GLN A 149 -11.34 29.87 6.35
C GLN A 149 -12.30 30.55 7.33
N ASN A 150 -13.49 29.99 7.49
CA ASN A 150 -14.49 30.47 8.44
C ASN A 150 -14.31 29.81 9.81
N ASP A 151 -14.78 30.49 10.85
CA ASP A 151 -14.85 29.92 12.20
C ASP A 151 -15.85 28.75 12.24
N VAL A 152 -15.31 27.53 12.21
CA VAL A 152 -16.08 26.29 12.29
C VAL A 152 -15.70 25.57 13.56
N SER A 153 -16.69 25.28 14.40
CA SER A 153 -16.50 24.53 15.63
C SER A 153 -15.95 23.13 15.36
N ALA A 154 -14.93 22.75 16.13
CA ALA A 154 -14.36 21.40 16.15
C ALA A 154 -15.21 20.39 16.95
N VAL A 155 -16.26 20.87 17.63
CA VAL A 155 -17.09 20.06 18.52
C VAL A 155 -17.85 18.97 17.75
N CYS A 156 -17.83 17.76 18.29
CA CYS A 156 -18.54 16.61 17.79
C CYS A 156 -20.03 16.88 17.66
N ARG A 157 -20.56 16.69 16.45
CA ARG A 157 -21.99 16.91 16.16
C ARG A 157 -22.90 15.84 16.76
N VAL A 158 -22.32 14.72 17.16
CA VAL A 158 -23.06 13.61 17.76
C VAL A 158 -23.31 13.86 19.25
N CYS A 159 -22.26 14.23 20.01
CA CYS A 159 -22.37 14.43 21.45
C CYS A 159 -22.53 15.90 21.88
N GLY A 160 -22.07 16.85 21.07
CA GLY A 160 -22.10 18.29 21.37
C GLY A 160 -21.18 18.74 22.51
N LYS A 161 -20.24 17.90 22.97
CA LYS A 161 -19.45 18.14 24.20
C LYS A 161 -17.96 18.33 23.96
N GLU A 162 -17.33 17.43 23.20
CA GLU A 162 -15.88 17.39 22.98
C GLU A 162 -15.55 17.57 21.50
N ASP A 163 -14.29 17.88 21.19
CA ASP A 163 -13.78 17.93 19.81
C ASP A 163 -13.88 16.56 19.11
N GLU A 164 -14.34 16.57 17.86
CA GLU A 164 -14.47 15.35 17.05
C GLU A 164 -13.11 14.89 16.53
N THR A 165 -12.31 14.27 17.38
CA THR A 165 -11.08 13.55 17.00
C THR A 165 -11.41 12.11 16.59
N ILE A 166 -10.45 11.42 15.95
CA ILE A 166 -10.59 9.99 15.63
C ILE A 166 -10.83 9.18 16.91
N SER A 167 -10.06 9.45 17.97
CA SER A 167 -10.22 8.79 19.27
C SER A 167 -11.59 9.05 19.87
N HIS A 168 -12.06 10.30 19.82
CA HIS A 168 -13.39 10.64 20.31
C HIS A 168 -14.48 9.88 19.53
N PHE A 169 -14.46 9.99 18.21
CA PHE A 169 -15.47 9.41 17.35
C PHE A 169 -15.51 7.88 17.44
N LEU A 170 -14.36 7.21 17.46
CA LEU A 170 -14.28 5.75 17.47
C LEU A 170 -14.36 5.12 18.87
N ILE A 171 -13.93 5.83 19.92
CA ILE A 171 -13.83 5.25 21.27
C ILE A 171 -14.70 5.97 22.31
N SER A 172 -14.61 7.29 22.48
CA SER A 172 -15.18 7.96 23.68
C SER A 172 -16.52 8.69 23.51
N CYS A 173 -17.05 8.83 22.29
CA CYS A 173 -18.33 9.51 22.03
C CYS A 173 -19.54 8.85 22.73
N THR A 174 -20.02 9.45 23.84
CA THR A 174 -21.06 8.86 24.70
C THR A 174 -22.32 8.37 23.98
N PRO A 175 -22.91 9.12 23.02
CA PRO A 175 -24.12 8.65 22.33
C PRO A 175 -23.91 7.38 21.48
N LEU A 176 -22.66 7.08 21.09
CA LEU A 176 -22.30 5.89 20.32
C LEU A 176 -21.83 4.74 21.23
N GLU A 177 -21.76 4.95 22.54
CA GLU A 177 -21.20 3.98 23.49
C GLU A 177 -22.01 2.68 23.54
N THR A 178 -23.34 2.75 23.58
CA THR A 178 -24.21 1.56 23.67
C THR A 178 -23.96 0.57 22.53
N GLU A 179 -23.88 1.06 21.30
CA GLU A 179 -23.63 0.22 20.12
C GLU A 179 -22.17 -0.26 20.08
N ARG A 180 -21.21 0.62 20.41
CA ARG A 180 -19.78 0.31 20.33
C ARG A 180 -19.29 -0.63 21.43
N MET A 181 -19.81 -0.54 22.65
CA MET A 181 -19.26 -1.28 23.80
C MET A 181 -19.24 -2.79 23.57
N SER A 182 -20.31 -3.34 23.00
CA SER A 182 -20.38 -4.77 22.66
C SER A 182 -19.32 -5.16 21.61
N LEU A 183 -19.13 -4.30 20.61
CA LEU A 183 -18.19 -4.51 19.52
C LEU A 183 -16.73 -4.33 19.95
N LEU A 184 -16.42 -3.29 20.72
CA LEU A 184 -15.09 -3.02 21.26
C LEU A 184 -14.67 -4.13 22.22
N LYS A 185 -15.59 -4.61 23.06
CA LYS A 185 -15.34 -5.77 23.93
C LYS A 185 -15.01 -7.01 23.10
N SER A 186 -15.83 -7.34 22.10
CA SER A 186 -15.58 -8.49 21.23
C SER A 186 -14.26 -8.35 20.45
N LEU A 187 -13.96 -7.16 19.93
CA LEU A 187 -12.70 -6.88 19.25
C LEU A 187 -11.51 -7.07 20.17
N ARG A 188 -11.59 -6.55 21.40
CA ARG A 188 -10.52 -6.68 22.38
C ARG A 188 -10.27 -8.13 22.77
N GLU A 189 -11.32 -8.91 23.01
CA GLU A 189 -11.21 -10.34 23.30
C GLU A 189 -10.59 -11.12 22.14
N GLN A 190 -11.00 -10.82 20.90
CA GLN A 190 -10.42 -11.47 19.71
C GLN A 190 -8.97 -11.05 19.52
N TYR A 191 -8.66 -9.78 19.73
CA TYR A 191 -7.30 -9.25 19.66
C TYR A 191 -6.37 -9.94 20.67
N ILE A 192 -6.81 -10.10 21.93
CA ILE A 192 -6.07 -10.82 22.96
C ILE A 192 -5.80 -12.27 22.54
N LYS A 193 -6.82 -12.98 22.03
CA LYS A 193 -6.65 -14.35 21.51
C LYS A 193 -5.63 -14.43 20.39
N VAL A 194 -5.61 -13.45 19.49
CA VAL A 194 -4.60 -13.38 18.43
C VAL A 194 -3.21 -13.21 19.02
N LEU A 195 -3.03 -12.30 19.98
CA LEU A 195 -1.74 -12.09 20.63
C LEU A 195 -1.24 -13.35 21.35
N GLU A 196 -2.13 -14.04 22.06
CA GLU A 196 -1.85 -15.32 22.73
C GLU A 196 -1.40 -16.40 21.73
N LEU A 197 -2.10 -16.55 20.60
CA LEU A 197 -1.73 -17.51 19.55
C LEU A 197 -0.36 -17.23 18.94
N LEU A 198 0.08 -15.97 18.95
CA LEU A 198 1.37 -15.54 18.42
C LEU A 198 2.48 -15.55 19.48
N ASN A 199 2.17 -15.92 20.73
CA ASN A 199 3.05 -15.79 21.89
C ASN A 199 3.62 -14.36 22.06
N ILE A 200 2.82 -13.33 21.73
CA ILE A 200 3.23 -11.94 21.93
C ILE A 200 2.58 -11.42 23.21
N ASN A 201 3.41 -10.92 24.14
CA ASN A 201 2.91 -10.33 25.37
C ASN A 201 2.23 -8.98 25.06
N MET A 202 1.04 -8.76 25.60
CA MET A 202 0.29 -7.51 25.42
C MET A 202 1.05 -6.29 25.94
N HIS A 203 1.93 -6.47 26.92
CA HIS A 203 2.78 -5.39 27.44
C HIS A 203 3.95 -5.03 26.53
N ASP A 204 4.34 -5.92 25.62
CA ASP A 204 5.48 -5.71 24.72
C ASP A 204 5.10 -4.94 23.46
N ILE A 205 3.80 -4.73 23.21
CA ILE A 205 3.33 -3.98 22.06
C ILE A 205 2.55 -2.75 22.48
N ASP A 206 3.09 -1.58 22.13
CA ASP A 206 2.36 -0.33 22.15
C ASP A 206 1.41 -0.26 20.94
N VAL A 207 0.38 -1.13 20.92
CA VAL A 207 -0.63 -1.08 19.87
C VAL A 207 -1.69 -0.05 20.24
N ASP A 208 -1.69 1.03 19.47
CA ASP A 208 -2.81 1.96 19.40
C ASP A 208 -4.07 1.19 19.01
N PHE A 209 -5.00 1.00 19.95
CA PHE A 209 -6.23 0.26 19.71
C PHE A 209 -7.07 0.89 18.58
N ILE A 210 -6.93 2.20 18.35
CA ILE A 210 -7.53 2.90 17.19
C ILE A 210 -7.02 2.29 15.88
N HIS A 211 -5.75 1.91 15.83
CA HIS A 211 -5.15 1.26 14.68
C HIS A 211 -5.84 -0.07 14.40
N VAL A 212 -6.09 -0.88 15.43
CA VAL A 212 -6.80 -2.17 15.28
C VAL A 212 -8.23 -1.96 14.78
N ILE A 213 -8.91 -0.90 15.24
CA ILE A 213 -10.27 -0.54 14.79
C ILE A 213 -10.26 -0.17 13.30
N ILE A 214 -9.33 0.69 12.88
CA ILE A 214 -9.26 1.22 11.51
C ILE A 214 -8.73 0.17 10.53
N ASN A 215 -7.68 -0.55 10.93
CA ASN A 215 -7.00 -1.56 10.15
C ASN A 215 -6.79 -2.82 11.00
N PRO A 216 -7.75 -3.75 10.97
CA PRO A 216 -7.71 -4.96 11.79
C PRO A 216 -6.57 -5.90 11.33
N TYR A 217 -6.02 -5.68 10.13
CA TYR A 217 -4.87 -6.40 9.59
C TYR A 217 -3.52 -5.85 10.09
N HIS A 218 -3.51 -4.87 10.99
CA HIS A 218 -2.27 -4.35 11.57
C HIS A 218 -1.38 -5.47 12.11
N LEU A 219 -1.98 -6.42 12.84
CA LEU A 219 -1.28 -7.56 13.41
C LEU A 219 -0.71 -8.51 12.36
N VAL A 220 -1.31 -8.59 11.16
CA VAL A 220 -0.87 -9.51 10.11
C VAL A 220 0.57 -9.21 9.69
N ASN A 221 0.98 -7.94 9.75
CA ASN A 221 2.34 -7.55 9.43
C ASN A 221 3.38 -8.06 10.43
N TYR A 222 3.00 -8.30 11.69
CA TYR A 222 3.92 -8.81 12.72
C TYR A 222 4.11 -10.32 12.63
N CYS A 223 3.15 -11.06 12.06
CA CYS A 223 3.17 -12.53 12.06
C CYS A 223 3.87 -13.15 10.85
N GLY A 224 4.28 -12.34 9.85
CA GLY A 224 4.73 -12.87 8.56
C GLY A 224 3.64 -13.63 7.80
N THR A 225 4.01 -14.32 6.72
CA THR A 225 3.06 -14.95 5.77
C THR A 225 2.32 -16.18 6.30
N SER A 226 2.57 -16.62 7.53
CA SER A 226 2.03 -17.87 8.10
C SER A 226 0.80 -17.66 8.97
N LEU A 227 -0.07 -16.72 8.62
CA LEU A 227 -1.36 -16.62 9.28
C LEU A 227 -2.27 -17.75 8.82
N THR A 228 -2.82 -18.46 9.78
CA THR A 228 -3.89 -19.42 9.53
C THR A 228 -5.11 -18.68 9.01
N SER A 229 -5.86 -19.33 8.11
CA SER A 229 -7.15 -18.82 7.61
C SER A 229 -8.11 -18.45 8.73
N GLU A 230 -8.01 -19.13 9.87
CA GLU A 230 -8.75 -18.86 11.11
C GLU A 230 -8.48 -17.45 11.66
N LEU A 231 -7.22 -17.01 11.65
CA LEU A 231 -6.84 -15.72 12.21
C LEU A 231 -7.34 -14.56 11.33
N CYS A 232 -7.26 -14.74 10.00
CA CYS A 232 -7.88 -13.83 9.04
C CYS A 232 -9.41 -13.77 9.18
N ALA A 233 -10.06 -14.92 9.42
CA ALA A 233 -11.51 -14.99 9.60
C ALA A 233 -11.96 -14.31 10.90
N LEU A 234 -11.18 -14.46 11.98
CA LEU A 234 -11.44 -13.80 13.26
C LEU A 234 -11.37 -12.28 13.12
N ILE A 235 -10.27 -11.77 12.54
CA ILE A 235 -10.02 -10.34 12.28
C ILE A 235 -11.12 -9.69 11.42
N GLN A 236 -11.61 -10.39 10.41
CA GLN A 236 -12.64 -9.87 9.51
C GLN A 236 -14.00 -9.74 10.19
N LYS A 237 -14.40 -10.73 11.00
CA LYS A 237 -15.71 -10.76 11.65
C LYS A 237 -15.91 -9.58 12.60
N THR A 238 -14.84 -9.10 13.24
CA THR A 238 -14.88 -8.01 14.21
C THR A 238 -14.85 -6.62 13.60
N SER A 239 -14.07 -6.43 12.54
CA SER A 239 -13.93 -5.10 11.92
C SER A 239 -15.20 -4.61 11.24
N ILE A 240 -16.04 -5.53 10.73
CA ILE A 240 -17.22 -5.22 9.91
C ILE A 240 -18.24 -4.37 10.67
N CYS A 241 -18.30 -4.44 12.00
CA CYS A 241 -19.40 -3.83 12.73
C CYS A 241 -19.17 -2.38 13.19
N MET A 242 -17.94 -1.85 13.18
CA MET A 242 -17.64 -0.56 13.83
C MET A 242 -17.61 0.68 12.92
N ILE A 243 -17.54 0.51 11.60
CA ILE A 243 -17.51 1.57 10.58
C ILE A 243 -18.58 1.24 9.54
#